data_AF-A0A833H641-F1
#
_entry.id   AF-A0A833H641-F1
#
_cell.length_a   1.000
_cell.length_b   1.000
_cell.length_c   1.000
_cell.angle_alpha   90.00
_cell.angle_beta   90.00
_cell.angle_gamma   90.00
#
_symmetry.space_group_name_H-M   'P 1'
#
loop_
_entity.id
_entity.type
_entity.pdbx_description
1 polymer ?
#
loop_
_entity_poly.entity_id
_entity_poly.type
_entity_poly.pdbx_seq_one_letter_code
_entity_poly.pdbx_strand_id
1 'polypeptide(L)' 'RRTILAALRWARLKGARRAWLQVEASNLPAFGLYRDLGFGEVYRYHYRRPGGG' A
#
# COMPACT_ATOMS: atom_id res chain seq x y z
N ARG A 1 -8.30 -8.67 -0.54
CA ARG A 1 -8.28 -8.53 0.94
C ARG A 1 -7.57 -9.68 1.67
N ARG A 2 -7.96 -10.96 1.49
CA ARG A 2 -7.37 -12.11 2.23
C ARG A 2 -5.84 -12.23 2.11
N THR A 3 -5.29 -12.07 0.91
CA THR A 3 -3.84 -12.13 0.68
C THR A 3 -3.08 -11.07 1.48
N ILE A 4 -3.61 -9.85 1.53
CA ILE A 4 -2.98 -8.72 2.26
C ILE A 4 -3.01 -8.98 3.76
N LEU A 5 -4.14 -9.46 4.29
CA LEU A 5 -4.25 -9.84 5.69
C LEU A 5 -3.29 -10.98 6.07
N ALA A 6 -3.12 -11.97 5.20
CA ALA A 6 -2.17 -13.06 5.41
C ALA A 6 -0.72 -12.54 5.44
N ALA A 7 -0.35 -11.65 4.51
CA ALA A 7 0.96 -11.03 4.47
C ALA A 7 1.23 -10.17 5.72
N LEU A 8 0.26 -9.37 6.15
CA LEU A 8 0.37 -8.56 7.37
C LEU A 8 0.51 -9.43 8.62
N ARG A 9 -0.26 -10.51 8.72
CA ARG A 9 -0.14 -11.48 9.82
C ARG A 9 1.26 -12.09 9.84
N TRP A 10 1.76 -12.52 8.70
CA TRP A 10 3.12 -13.07 8.58
C TRP A 10 4.18 -12.06 9.01
N ALA A 11 4.10 -10.81 8.52
CA ALA A 11 5.03 -9.74 8.90
C ALA A 11 4.99 -9.46 10.42
N ARG A 12 3.80 -9.45 11.02
CA ARG A 12 3.62 -9.26 12.46
C ARG A 12 4.27 -10.38 13.28
N LEU A 13 4.14 -11.63 12.84
CA LEU A 13 4.79 -12.79 13.45
C LEU A 13 6.33 -12.71 13.36
N LYS A 14 6.85 -12.02 12.34
CA LYS A 14 8.30 -11.72 12.19
C LYS A 14 8.75 -10.47 12.95
N GLY A 15 7.89 -9.88 13.78
CA GLY A 15 8.24 -8.71 14.60
C GLY A 15 8.08 -7.36 13.90
N ALA A 16 7.52 -7.31 12.69
CA ALA A 16 7.23 -6.04 12.03
C ALA A 16 6.22 -5.22 12.86
N ARG A 17 6.52 -3.93 13.04
CA ARG A 17 5.67 -2.97 13.76
C ARG A 17 4.96 -1.99 12.84
N ARG A 18 5.41 -1.89 11.58
CA ARG A 18 4.90 -0.98 10.56
C ARG A 18 4.85 -1.70 9.22
N ALA A 19 3.89 -1.35 8.38
CA ALA A 19 3.77 -1.82 7.01
C ALA A 19 3.59 -0.61 6.09
N TRP A 20 4.20 -0.66 4.92
CA TRP A 20 4.14 0.40 3.91
C TRP A 20 3.75 -0.24 2.58
N LEU A 21 2.93 0.45 1.81
CA LEU A 21 2.55 0.04 0.46
C LEU A 21 2.37 1.28 -0.40
N GLN A 22 2.74 1.15 -1.66
CA GLN A 22 2.52 2.16 -2.68
C GLN A 22 1.37 1.70 -3.58
N VAL A 23 0.48 2.64 -3.89
CA VAL A 23 -0.58 2.46 -4.89
C VAL A 23 -0.47 3.56 -5.93
N GLU A 24 -0.81 3.23 -7.17
CA GLU A 24 -1.01 4.23 -8.21
C GLU A 24 -2.15 5.17 -7.81
N ALA A 25 -1.96 6.48 -8.05
CA ALA A 25 -2.93 7.50 -7.66
C ALA A 25 -4.29 7.32 -8.35
N SER A 26 -4.31 6.70 -9.54
CA SER A 26 -5.53 6.39 -10.28
C SER A 26 -6.28 5.16 -9.74
N ASN A 27 -5.70 4.38 -8.83
CA ASN A 27 -6.32 3.18 -8.28
C ASN A 27 -7.22 3.50 -7.07
N LEU A 28 -8.28 4.26 -7.32
CA LEU A 28 -9.25 4.69 -6.31
C LEU A 28 -9.80 3.55 -5.43
N PRO A 29 -10.14 2.34 -5.97
CA PRO A 29 -10.59 1.23 -5.14
C PRO A 29 -9.56 0.76 -4.10
N ALA A 30 -8.27 0.85 -4.43
CA ALA A 30 -7.21 0.45 -3.52
C ALA A 30 -7.13 1.37 -2.29
N PHE A 31 -7.35 2.66 -2.45
CA PHE A 31 -7.38 3.61 -1.32
C PHE A 31 -8.44 3.23 -0.28
N GLY A 32 -9.66 2.90 -0.74
CA GLY A 32 -10.74 2.44 0.14
C GLY A 32 -10.36 1.17 0.90
N LEU A 33 -9.88 0.15 0.16
CA LEU A 33 -9.45 -1.11 0.76
C LEU A 33 -8.36 -0.93 1.82
N TYR A 34 -7.35 -0.10 1.56
CA TYR A 34 -6.21 0.07 2.48
C TYR A 34 -6.57 0.94 3.68
N ARG A 35 -7.41 1.96 3.49
CA ARG A 35 -7.96 2.74 4.60
C ARG A 35 -8.74 1.85 5.57
N ASP A 36 -9.57 0.94 5.05
CA ASP A 36 -10.33 -0.01 5.86
C ASP A 36 -9.43 -1.05 6.57
N LEU A 37 -8.18 -1.20 6.12
CA LEU A 37 -7.15 -2.02 6.76
C LEU A 37 -6.28 -1.23 7.76
N GLY A 38 -6.58 0.06 7.97
CA GLY A 38 -5.87 0.92 8.93
C GLY A 38 -4.64 1.63 8.37
N PHE A 39 -4.43 1.62 7.05
CA PHE A 39 -3.37 2.42 6.43
C PHE A 39 -3.79 3.87 6.27
N GLY A 40 -2.84 4.79 6.51
CA GLY A 40 -2.97 6.21 6.20
C GLY A 40 -2.18 6.58 4.94
N GLU A 41 -2.63 7.62 4.25
CA GLU A 41 -1.83 8.26 3.19
C GLU A 41 -0.64 8.98 3.84
N VAL A 42 0.58 8.68 3.40
CA VAL A 42 1.80 9.30 3.94
C VAL A 42 2.43 10.23 2.92
N TYR A 43 2.51 9.82 1.65
CA TYR A 43 2.93 10.69 0.54
C TYR A 43 2.30 10.27 -0.80
N ARG A 44 1.95 11.24 -1.64
CA ARG A 44 1.65 10.99 -3.06
C ARG A 44 2.94 10.84 -3.83
N TYR A 45 3.22 9.61 -4.22
CA TYR A 45 4.35 9.33 -5.09
C TYR A 45 3.91 9.50 -6.55
N HIS A 46 4.48 10.49 -7.24
CA HIS A 46 4.33 10.64 -8.68
C HIS A 46 5.47 9.91 -9.38
N TYR A 47 5.17 8.80 -10.05
CA TYR A 47 6.14 8.14 -10.91
C TYR A 47 6.46 9.06 -12.09
N ARG A 48 7.67 9.64 -12.09
CA ARG A 48 8.19 10.36 -13.26
C ARG A 48 8.74 9.29 -14.19
N ARG A 49 7.97 8.90 -15.21
CA ARG A 49 8.55 8.15 -16.32
C ARG A 49 9.40 9.14 -17.12
N PRO A 50 10.68 8.85 -17.44
CA PRO A 50 11.38 9.65 -18.42
C PRO A 50 10.52 9.67 -19.69
N GLY A 51 10.28 10.86 -20.25
CA GLY A 51 9.53 10.98 -21.48
C GLY A 51 10.20 10.11 -22.53
N GLY A 52 9.51 9.06 -22.97
CA GLY A 52 9.98 8.23 -24.06
C GLY A 52 10.10 9.13 -25.29
N GLY A 53 11.34 9.36 -25.71
CA GLY A 53 11.70 9.84 -27.04
C GLY A 53 12.16 8.67 -27.88
#